data_AF-A0A7V2XYW1-F1
#
_entry.id   AF-A0A7V2XYW1-F1
#
_cell.length_a   1.000
_cell.length_b   1.000
_cell.length_c   1.000
_cell.angle_alpha   90.00
_cell.angle_beta   90.00
_cell.angle_gamma   90.00
#
_symmetry.space_group_name_H-M   'P 1'
#
loop_
_entity.id
_entity.type
_entity.pdbx_description
1 polymer ?
#
loop_
_entity_poly.entity_id
_entity_poly.type
_entity_poly.pdbx_seq_one_letter_code
_entity_poly.pdbx_strand_id
1 'polypeptide(L)' 'MEACKQAIRIKPNLAEARFNLGLAYWRVGDKVSALEEYKILRDLDKDMANQLIKQFYK' A
#
# COMPACT_ATOMS: atom_id res chain seq x y z
N MET A 1 -4.83 14.32 -0.94
CA MET A 1 -4.11 13.95 0.30
C MET A 1 -5.00 13.91 1.54
N GLU A 2 -6.12 14.65 1.61
CA GLU A 2 -7.06 14.60 2.75
C GLU A 2 -7.92 13.32 2.80
N ALA A 3 -8.26 12.73 1.64
CA ALA A 3 -9.13 11.55 1.57
C ALA A 3 -8.54 10.28 2.23
N CYS A 4 -7.22 10.18 2.35
CA CYS A 4 -6.54 9.00 2.91
C CYS A 4 -6.62 8.94 4.45
N LYS A 5 -6.74 10.09 5.13
CA LYS A 5 -6.73 10.15 6.61
C LYS A 5 -8.06 9.73 7.24
N GLN A 6 -9.19 9.95 6.56
CA GLN A 6 -10.50 9.54 7.08
C GLN A 6 -10.79 8.04 6.92
N ALA A 7 -10.15 7.36 5.95
CA ALA A 7 -10.32 5.93 5.72
C ALA A 7 -9.88 5.06 6.91
N ILE A 8 -9.00 5.58 7.78
CA ILE A 8 -8.43 4.86 8.93
C ILE A 8 -9.44 4.67 10.08
N ARG A 9 -10.52 5.46 10.15
CA ARG A 9 -11.47 5.38 11.29
C ARG A 9 -12.64 4.42 11.11
N ILE A 10 -12.90 3.88 9.91
CA ILE A 10 -14.21 3.24 9.64
C ILE A 10 -14.16 1.83 9.02
N LYS A 11 -13.10 1.39 8.31
CA LYS A 11 -13.19 0.10 7.57
C LYS A 11 -11.93 -0.79 7.55
N PRO A 12 -12.11 -2.12 7.57
CA PRO A 12 -11.05 -3.14 7.43
C PRO A 12 -10.31 -3.11 6.08
N ASN A 13 -10.67 -2.23 5.15
CA ASN A 13 -9.97 -2.02 3.88
C ASN A 13 -8.71 -1.17 3.98
N LEU A 14 -8.11 -0.99 5.16
CA LEU A 14 -6.85 -0.27 5.28
C LEU A 14 -5.71 -1.04 4.57
N ALA A 15 -5.64 -2.36 4.72
CA ALA A 15 -4.64 -3.18 4.04
C ALA A 15 -4.82 -3.15 2.52
N GLU A 16 -6.05 -3.36 2.04
CA GLU A 16 -6.37 -3.31 0.60
C GLU A 16 -6.15 -1.91 -0.01
N ALA A 17 -6.50 -0.84 0.72
CA ALA A 17 -6.25 0.53 0.28
C ALA A 17 -4.75 0.83 0.18
N ARG A 18 -3.95 0.38 1.15
CA ARG A 18 -2.48 0.52 1.11
C ARG A 18 -1.86 -0.31 0.00
N PHE A 19 -2.38 -1.52 -0.24
CA PHE A 19 -1.96 -2.34 -1.37
C PHE A 19 -2.19 -1.63 -2.71
N ASN A 20 -3.40 -1.14 -2.94
CA ASN A 20 -3.75 -0.42 -4.16
C ASN A 20 -2.97 0.89 -4.31
N LEU A 21 -2.72 1.61 -3.21
CA LEU A 21 -1.92 2.84 -3.22
C LEU A 21 -0.44 2.55 -3.52
N GLY A 22 0.13 1.49 -2.94
CA GLY A 22 1.47 1.03 -3.28
C GLY A 22 1.62 0.64 -4.76
N LEU A 23 0.62 -0.04 -5.33
CA LEU A 23 0.58 -0.33 -6.77
C LEU A 23 0.47 0.92 -7.62
N ALA A 24 -0.35 1.89 -7.21
CA ALA A 24 -0.49 3.15 -7.93
C ALA A 24 0.84 3.91 -7.95
N TYR A 25 1.51 4.04 -6.80
CA TYR A 25 2.83 4.66 -6.70
C TYR A 25 3.88 3.92 -7.54
N TRP A 26 3.87 2.58 -7.52
CA TRP A 26 4.77 1.78 -8.35
C TRP A 26 4.55 2.05 -9.84
N ARG A 27 3.29 2.07 -10.30
CA ARG A 27 2.94 2.31 -11.71
C ARG A 27 3.33 3.69 -12.22
N VAL A 28 3.29 4.71 -11.36
CA VAL A 28 3.74 6.07 -11.73
C VAL A 28 5.25 6.27 -11.58
N GLY A 29 5.99 5.22 -11.19
CA GLY A 29 7.45 5.25 -11.02
C GLY A 29 7.93 5.82 -9.68
N ASP A 30 7.01 6.16 -8.77
CA ASP A 30 7.34 6.62 -7.43
C ASP A 30 7.63 5.42 -6.51
N LYS A 31 8.86 4.90 -6.64
CA LYS A 31 9.34 3.75 -5.86
C LYS A 31 9.42 4.05 -4.36
N VAL A 32 9.65 5.30 -3.98
CA VAL A 32 9.79 5.71 -2.58
C VAL A 32 8.45 5.59 -1.87
N SER A 33 7.40 6.20 -2.44
CA SER A 33 6.05 6.12 -1.89
C SER A 33 5.49 4.70 -1.95
N ALA A 34 5.80 3.93 -3.01
CA ALA A 34 5.40 2.52 -3.11
C ALA A 34 6.01 1.66 -1.99
N LEU A 35 7.31 1.86 -1.68
CA LEU A 35 7.99 1.14 -0.62
C LEU A 35 7.45 1.53 0.77
N GLU A 36 7.06 2.79 0.95
CA GLU A 36 6.46 3.25 2.21
C GLU A 36 5.11 2.57 2.46
N GLU A 37 4.25 2.48 1.44
CA GLU A 37 2.99 1.72 1.57
C GLU A 37 3.24 0.23 1.79
N TYR A 38 4.27 -0.36 1.19
CA TYR A 38 4.68 -1.73 1.49
C TYR A 38 5.06 -1.92 2.97
N LYS A 39 5.84 -1.01 3.56
CA LYS A 39 6.25 -1.13 4.98
C LYS A 39 5.02 -1.09 5.88
N ILE A 40 4.11 -0.15 5.63
CA ILE A 40 2.91 -0.03 6.47
C ILE A 40 1.97 -1.21 6.24
N LEU A 41 1.83 -1.67 5.00
CA LEU A 41 1.06 -2.86 4.67
C LEU A 41 1.65 -4.11 5.33
N ARG A 42 2.97 -4.24 5.41
CA ARG A 42 3.65 -5.39 6.05
C ARG A 42 3.29 -5.53 7.52
N ASP A 43 3.10 -4.43 8.21
CA ASP A 43 2.74 -4.45 9.63
C ASP A 43 1.24 -4.74 9.84
N LEU A 44 0.41 -4.55 8.80
CA LEU A 44 -1.03 -4.82 8.81
C LEU A 44 -1.39 -6.22 8.29
N ASP A 45 -0.82 -6.59 7.16
CA ASP A 45 -1.04 -7.84 6.44
C ASP A 45 0.23 -8.21 5.64
N LYS A 46 0.99 -9.16 6.20
CA LYS A 46 2.25 -9.62 5.61
C LYS A 46 2.05 -10.32 4.28
N ASP A 47 0.93 -11.02 4.09
CA ASP A 47 0.66 -11.75 2.85
C ASP A 47 0.37 -10.78 1.70
N MET A 48 -0.44 -9.76 1.97
CA MET A 48 -0.72 -8.70 1.00
C MET A 48 0.54 -7.85 0.71
N ALA A 49 1.37 -7.57 1.70
CA ALA A 49 2.66 -6.90 1.50
C ALA A 49 3.61 -7.73 0.62
N ASN A 50 3.67 -9.04 0.85
CA ASN A 50 4.46 -9.95 0.01
C ASN A 50 3.95 -10.01 -1.42
N GLN A 51 2.63 -9.89 -1.65
CA GLN A 51 2.08 -9.76 -2.99
C GLN A 51 2.47 -8.41 -3.64
N LEU A 52 2.46 -7.32 -2.87
CA LEU A 52 2.80 -5.99 -3.36
C LEU A 52 4.25 -5.91 -3.81
N ILE A 53 5.18 -6.36 -2.96
CA ILE A 53 6.62 -6.32 -3.27
C ILE A 53 6.99 -7.23 -4.44
N LYS A 54 6.27 -8.34 -4.66
CA LYS A 54 6.43 -9.16 -5.87
C LYS A 54 6.17 -8.37 -7.16
N GLN A 55 5.27 -7.39 -7.13
CA GLN A 55 5.04 -6.52 -8.29
C GLN A 55 6.19 -5.53 -8.53
N PHE A 56 6.99 -5.22 -7.51
CA PHE A 56 8.15 -4.32 -7.67
C PHE A 56 9.33 -4.98 -8.40
N TYR A 57 9.37 -6.30 -8.41
CA TYR A 57 10.43 -7.09 -9.05
C TYR A 57 9.96 -7.78 -10.34
N LYS A 58 8.78 -7.42 -10.84
CA LYS A 58 8.20 -7.93 -12.09
C LYS A 58 8.37 -6.90 -13.19
#